data_AF-A0A954ZP16-F1
#
_entry.id   AF-A0A954ZP16-F1
#
_cell.length_a   1.000
_cell.length_b   1.000
_cell.length_c   1.000
_cell.angle_alpha   90.00
_cell.angle_beta   90.00
_cell.angle_gamma   90.00
#
_symmetry.space_group_name_H-M   'P 1'
#
loop_
_entity.id
_entity.type
_entity.pdbx_description
1 polymer ?
#
loop_
_entity_poly.entity_id
_entity_poly.type
_entity_poly.pdbx_seq_one_letter_code
_entity_poly.pdbx_strand_id
1 'polypeptide(L)'
;MSSYAPSTTRLWRFFFAMLIGLGFASVASADIAQVNSLLARAETNLQSVSGSLGNRTSWPGGSSGKLLARRLEQALDDINPAKELLEKVPAGTAGRDEAVARYQAAAAEYNRLREIMVGPDAPAPTEPAGGVKLDYQQEDVLKGAKFNLREVEANAEQLTKALETLREVEDQLTIDYREVDGLMGVVENAKRKAGFVKDALDKLPADGRGVPEVRQQLVNAEAKIVTATDFLRPVNEKLRKLIDPAQYPEFDADRKRLRELSVMFNDTMILQTDRPRAAETLAQADAARDECIRIAQKYARLMQQRTDQGRTIEGVGNGFLSNLNDFLAEAEAQKAVLPDEIREDLKTAMGYAAEAVKEQKPLWFTGGIPQTMGFAEDRLALLSALDEEAGKELRAEYEATQEQLKEQAESLSELIIRENKLPKDAFAGDDREEAIKTAVSAWKVQQEEFEVLAVRIPGEQWARETKWTYSNGTWYFSDRSKLQVRLIVADHENPDLAIDRPINIWKDHQKGDSMIGVPLYGFEDELQPSSYLLKSNVKKP
;
A
#
# COMPACT_ATOMS: atom_id res chain seq x y z
N MET A 1 -48.48 24.23 -15.49
CA MET A 1 -48.87 22.99 -16.19
C MET A 1 -47.62 22.28 -16.68
N SER A 2 -47.13 21.31 -15.91
CA SER A 2 -46.37 20.17 -16.40
C SER A 2 -46.38 19.12 -15.29
N SER A 3 -47.05 18.01 -15.56
CA SER A 3 -47.35 16.92 -14.65
C SER A 3 -46.18 15.93 -14.60
N TYR A 4 -45.55 15.77 -13.43
CA TYR A 4 -44.66 14.65 -13.16
C TYR A 4 -45.39 13.65 -12.25
N ALA A 5 -45.65 12.47 -12.79
CA ALA A 5 -46.19 11.32 -12.08
C ALA A 5 -45.10 10.65 -11.22
N PRO A 6 -45.41 10.16 -10.00
CA PRO A 6 -44.46 9.39 -9.21
C PRO A 6 -44.49 7.90 -9.62
N SER A 7 -43.30 7.34 -9.81
CA SER A 7 -43.04 5.95 -10.16
C SER A 7 -43.45 4.98 -9.03
N THR A 8 -44.52 4.23 -9.23
CA THR A 8 -45.01 3.18 -8.32
C THR A 8 -44.30 1.82 -8.47
N THR A 9 -43.17 1.76 -9.16
CA THR A 9 -42.51 0.48 -9.52
C THR A 9 -41.41 0.01 -8.56
N ARG A 10 -41.19 0.66 -7.41
CA ARG A 10 -40.18 0.25 -6.41
C ARG A 10 -40.71 -0.43 -5.15
N LEU A 11 -42.00 -0.35 -4.83
CA LEU A 11 -42.56 -1.01 -3.64
C LEU A 11 -42.88 -2.50 -3.83
N TRP A 12 -42.99 -2.99 -5.07
CA TRP A 12 -43.32 -4.41 -5.34
C TRP A 12 -42.10 -5.35 -5.35
N ARG A 13 -40.87 -4.84 -5.40
CA ARG A 13 -39.65 -5.67 -5.39
C ARG A 13 -39.14 -6.00 -3.97
N PHE A 14 -39.54 -5.23 -2.96
CA PHE A 14 -39.20 -5.54 -1.57
C PHE A 14 -40.11 -6.61 -0.93
N PHE A 15 -41.36 -6.74 -1.39
CA PHE A 15 -42.28 -7.76 -0.86
C PHE A 15 -42.03 -9.18 -1.40
N PHE A 16 -41.45 -9.32 -2.60
CA PHE A 16 -41.17 -10.64 -3.19
C PHE A 16 -39.84 -11.26 -2.69
N ALA A 17 -38.86 -10.44 -2.29
CA ALA A 17 -37.61 -10.93 -1.68
C ALA A 17 -37.79 -11.39 -0.22
N MET A 18 -38.77 -10.83 0.50
CA MET A 18 -39.07 -11.22 1.89
C MET A 18 -39.85 -12.55 1.97
N LEU A 19 -40.69 -12.86 0.97
CA LEU A 19 -41.45 -14.11 0.90
C LEU A 19 -40.63 -15.32 0.42
N ILE A 20 -39.56 -15.12 -0.35
CA ILE A 20 -38.63 -16.19 -0.74
C ILE A 20 -37.64 -16.50 0.40
N GLY A 21 -37.23 -15.51 1.20
CA GLY A 21 -36.36 -15.72 2.37
C GLY A 21 -37.03 -16.50 3.52
N LEU A 22 -38.34 -16.34 3.72
CA LEU A 22 -39.10 -17.07 4.76
C LEU A 22 -39.35 -18.54 4.39
N GLY A 23 -39.36 -18.88 3.09
CA GLY A 23 -39.46 -20.26 2.61
C GLY A 23 -38.20 -21.08 2.88
N PHE A 24 -37.00 -20.51 2.69
CA PHE A 24 -35.74 -21.23 2.94
C PHE A 24 -35.43 -21.37 4.44
N ALA A 25 -35.77 -20.37 5.26
CA ALA A 25 -35.58 -20.45 6.71
C ALA A 25 -36.49 -21.49 7.38
N SER A 26 -37.72 -21.65 6.90
CA SER A 26 -38.66 -22.67 7.43
C SER A 26 -38.28 -24.10 7.04
N VAL A 27 -37.72 -24.32 5.85
CA VAL A 27 -37.23 -25.64 5.43
C VAL A 27 -35.93 -26.01 6.17
N ALA A 28 -34.98 -25.08 6.29
CA ALA A 28 -33.71 -25.34 7.00
C ALA A 28 -33.90 -25.65 8.50
N SER A 29 -34.90 -25.04 9.15
CA SER A 29 -35.27 -25.34 10.54
C SER A 29 -35.99 -26.68 10.69
N ALA A 30 -36.80 -27.09 9.71
CA ALA A 30 -37.40 -28.42 9.68
C ALA A 30 -36.35 -29.52 9.48
N ASP A 31 -35.37 -29.29 8.62
CA ASP A 31 -34.26 -30.23 8.37
C ASP A 31 -33.39 -30.41 9.64
N ILE A 32 -33.07 -29.32 10.36
CA ILE A 32 -32.36 -29.40 11.65
C ILE A 32 -33.18 -30.15 12.71
N ALA A 33 -34.49 -29.95 12.76
CA ALA A 33 -35.35 -30.71 13.69
C ALA A 33 -35.34 -32.21 13.36
N GLN A 34 -35.36 -32.57 12.07
CA GLN A 34 -35.29 -33.96 11.62
C GLN A 34 -33.92 -34.59 11.93
N VAL A 35 -32.83 -33.87 11.69
CA VAL A 35 -31.47 -34.27 12.10
C VAL A 35 -31.43 -34.54 13.60
N ASN A 36 -31.92 -33.60 14.42
CA ASN A 36 -31.91 -33.75 15.87
C ASN A 36 -32.77 -34.92 16.35
N SER A 37 -33.87 -35.24 15.66
CA SER A 37 -34.68 -36.42 15.95
C SER A 37 -33.93 -37.71 15.66
N LEU A 38 -33.25 -37.80 14.51
CA LEU A 38 -32.42 -38.96 14.15
C LEU A 38 -31.26 -39.13 15.14
N LEU A 39 -30.55 -38.05 15.46
CA LEU A 39 -29.45 -38.07 16.43
C LEU A 39 -29.93 -38.47 17.84
N ALA A 40 -31.10 -37.99 18.29
CA ALA A 40 -31.65 -38.41 19.57
C ALA A 40 -31.95 -39.91 19.63
N ARG A 41 -32.46 -40.51 18.54
CA ARG A 41 -32.68 -41.96 18.46
C ARG A 41 -31.37 -42.74 18.44
N ALA A 42 -30.40 -42.28 17.65
CA ALA A 42 -29.06 -42.85 17.61
C ALA A 42 -28.40 -42.82 19.00
N GLU A 43 -28.39 -41.66 19.66
CA GLU A 43 -27.85 -41.46 21.01
C GLU A 43 -28.53 -42.38 22.03
N THR A 44 -29.86 -42.52 21.96
CA THR A 44 -30.61 -43.43 22.85
C THR A 44 -30.16 -44.88 22.68
N ASN A 45 -30.00 -45.33 21.44
CA ASN A 45 -29.50 -46.68 21.15
C ASN A 45 -28.05 -46.87 21.60
N LEU A 46 -27.17 -45.90 21.35
CA LEU A 46 -25.78 -45.92 21.79
C LEU A 46 -25.64 -45.93 23.30
N GLN A 47 -26.37 -45.06 24.01
CA GLN A 47 -26.42 -45.03 25.47
C GLN A 47 -26.92 -46.37 26.02
N SER A 48 -27.90 -46.99 25.37
CA SER A 48 -28.38 -48.29 25.80
C SER A 48 -27.33 -49.39 25.63
N VAL A 49 -26.57 -49.39 24.53
CA VAL A 49 -25.47 -50.35 24.31
C VAL A 49 -24.36 -50.11 25.33
N SER A 50 -23.94 -48.86 25.47
CA SER A 50 -22.91 -48.40 26.42
C SER A 50 -23.27 -48.78 27.86
N GLY A 51 -24.50 -48.49 28.30
CA GLY A 51 -24.99 -48.83 29.63
C GLY A 51 -25.12 -50.34 29.88
N SER A 52 -25.44 -51.12 28.85
CA SER A 52 -25.52 -52.60 28.96
C SER A 52 -24.14 -53.26 29.00
N LEU A 53 -23.13 -52.62 28.42
CA LEU A 53 -21.73 -53.04 28.54
C LEU A 53 -21.15 -52.64 29.90
N GLY A 54 -21.53 -51.48 30.43
CA GLY A 54 -20.96 -50.95 31.68
C GLY A 54 -19.45 -50.82 31.58
N ASN A 55 -18.71 -51.45 32.50
CA ASN A 55 -17.23 -51.48 32.49
C ASN A 55 -16.64 -52.67 31.73
N ARG A 56 -17.45 -53.41 30.95
CA ARG A 56 -16.95 -54.54 30.18
C ARG A 56 -16.05 -54.04 29.05
N THR A 57 -14.89 -54.68 28.94
CA THR A 57 -13.93 -54.47 27.85
C THR A 57 -14.13 -55.45 26.69
N SER A 58 -15.15 -56.31 26.76
CA SER A 58 -15.49 -57.30 25.73
C SER A 58 -17.01 -57.45 25.56
N TRP A 59 -17.41 -57.81 24.34
CA TRP A 59 -18.81 -57.98 23.99
C TRP A 59 -19.44 -59.20 24.66
N PRO A 60 -20.67 -59.09 25.22
CA PRO A 60 -21.36 -60.23 25.79
C PRO A 60 -21.72 -61.26 24.71
N GLY A 61 -21.61 -62.54 25.04
CA GLY A 61 -22.09 -63.63 24.18
C GLY A 61 -23.60 -63.86 24.25
N GLY A 62 -24.11 -64.78 23.43
CA GLY A 62 -25.50 -65.25 23.51
C GLY A 62 -26.56 -64.25 23.04
N SER A 63 -27.76 -64.36 23.60
CA SER A 63 -28.92 -63.53 23.21
C SER A 63 -28.75 -62.05 23.56
N SER A 64 -28.06 -61.73 24.65
CA SER A 64 -27.74 -60.36 25.05
C SER A 64 -26.78 -59.70 24.05
N GLY A 65 -25.72 -60.39 23.63
CA GLY A 65 -24.81 -59.91 22.59
C GLY A 65 -25.49 -59.58 21.26
N LYS A 66 -26.41 -60.46 20.82
CA LYS A 66 -27.18 -60.23 19.59
C LYS A 66 -28.11 -59.01 19.70
N LEU A 67 -28.72 -58.81 20.87
CA LEU A 67 -29.56 -57.64 21.11
C LEU A 67 -28.76 -56.33 21.09
N LEU A 68 -27.58 -56.31 21.71
CA LEU A 68 -26.71 -55.13 21.67
C LEU A 68 -26.22 -54.83 20.26
N ALA A 69 -25.90 -55.87 19.48
CA ALA A 69 -25.41 -55.69 18.10
C ALA A 69 -26.49 -55.06 17.22
N ARG A 70 -27.74 -55.54 17.37
CA ARG A 70 -28.90 -54.97 16.68
C ARG A 70 -29.17 -53.52 17.08
N ARG A 71 -28.99 -53.15 18.35
CA ARG A 71 -29.15 -51.75 18.80
C ARG A 71 -28.04 -50.85 18.29
N LEU A 72 -26.82 -51.37 18.23
CA LEU A 72 -25.69 -50.66 17.63
C LEU A 72 -25.94 -50.42 16.13
N GLU A 73 -26.41 -51.42 15.40
CA GLU A 73 -26.81 -51.30 13.99
C GLU A 73 -27.95 -50.28 13.78
N GLN A 74 -28.99 -50.31 14.62
CA GLN A 74 -30.07 -49.32 14.58
C GLN A 74 -29.58 -47.88 14.85
N ALA A 75 -28.59 -47.69 15.73
CA ALA A 75 -27.98 -46.38 15.90
C ALA A 75 -27.31 -45.90 14.61
N LEU A 76 -26.68 -46.81 13.87
CA LEU A 76 -26.04 -46.47 12.60
C LEU A 76 -27.06 -46.10 11.52
N ASP A 77 -28.18 -46.83 11.46
CA ASP A 77 -29.29 -46.54 10.54
C ASP A 77 -29.90 -45.15 10.77
N ASP A 78 -29.75 -44.57 11.96
CA ASP A 78 -30.15 -43.21 12.28
C ASP A 78 -29.03 -42.18 12.03
N ILE A 79 -27.76 -42.53 12.29
CA ILE A 79 -26.59 -41.66 12.07
C ILE A 79 -26.41 -41.33 10.58
N ASN A 80 -26.59 -42.32 9.70
CA ASN A 80 -26.36 -42.14 8.25
C ASN A 80 -27.33 -41.12 7.62
N PRO A 81 -28.66 -41.23 7.80
CA PRO A 81 -29.60 -40.20 7.32
C PRO A 81 -29.43 -38.85 8.00
N ALA A 82 -29.02 -38.81 9.28
CA ALA A 82 -28.76 -37.55 9.97
C ALA A 82 -27.63 -36.77 9.29
N LYS A 83 -26.58 -37.48 8.85
CA LYS A 83 -25.50 -36.90 8.06
C LYS A 83 -25.97 -36.36 6.72
N GLU A 84 -26.71 -37.16 5.95
CA GLU A 84 -27.20 -36.74 4.62
C GLU A 84 -28.07 -35.48 4.68
N LEU A 85 -28.83 -35.32 5.77
CA LEU A 85 -29.59 -34.11 6.03
C LEU A 85 -28.68 -32.96 6.47
N LEU A 86 -27.73 -33.18 7.38
CA LEU A 86 -26.75 -32.17 7.81
C LEU A 86 -25.94 -31.58 6.65
N GLU A 87 -25.58 -32.39 5.65
CA GLU A 87 -24.88 -31.94 4.44
C GLU A 87 -25.73 -31.00 3.56
N LYS A 88 -27.05 -31.11 3.64
CA LYS A 88 -27.99 -30.24 2.93
C LYS A 88 -28.30 -28.95 3.68
N VAL A 89 -28.05 -28.90 5.00
CA VAL A 89 -28.26 -27.69 5.80
C VAL A 89 -27.11 -26.69 5.59
N PRO A 90 -27.39 -25.44 5.17
CA PRO A 90 -26.37 -24.41 4.99
C PRO A 90 -25.59 -24.10 6.27
N ALA A 91 -24.29 -23.84 6.12
CA ALA A 91 -23.45 -23.33 7.20
C ALA A 91 -24.00 -22.01 7.77
N GLY A 92 -23.93 -21.84 9.09
CA GLY A 92 -24.51 -20.68 9.80
C GLY A 92 -26.00 -20.78 10.12
N THR A 93 -26.68 -21.87 9.72
CA THR A 93 -28.06 -22.14 10.17
C THR A 93 -28.09 -22.36 11.68
N ALA A 94 -28.99 -21.66 12.39
CA ALA A 94 -29.13 -21.79 13.83
C ALA A 94 -29.35 -23.26 14.25
N GLY A 95 -28.55 -23.74 15.21
CA GLY A 95 -28.58 -25.13 15.70
C GLY A 95 -27.79 -26.14 14.86
N ARG A 96 -27.23 -25.76 13.70
CA ARG A 96 -26.38 -26.65 12.90
C ARG A 96 -25.11 -27.05 13.61
N ASP A 97 -24.41 -26.11 14.24
CA ASP A 97 -23.13 -26.39 14.90
C ASP A 97 -23.30 -27.37 16.06
N GLU A 98 -24.39 -27.23 16.83
CA GLU A 98 -24.77 -28.19 17.88
C GLU A 98 -25.10 -29.57 17.29
N ALA A 99 -25.89 -29.61 16.21
CA ALA A 99 -26.22 -30.87 15.54
C ALA A 99 -24.98 -31.57 14.93
N VAL A 100 -24.02 -30.80 14.39
CA VAL A 100 -22.73 -31.33 13.91
C VAL A 100 -21.91 -31.90 15.07
N ALA A 101 -21.83 -31.20 16.21
CA ALA A 101 -21.12 -31.69 17.38
C ALA A 101 -21.75 -32.98 17.94
N ARG A 102 -23.09 -33.04 17.99
CA ARG A 102 -23.83 -34.25 18.41
C ARG A 102 -23.64 -35.41 17.45
N TYR A 103 -23.69 -35.15 16.14
CA TYR A 103 -23.39 -36.15 15.13
C TYR A 103 -21.97 -36.71 15.29
N GLN A 104 -20.97 -35.84 15.51
CA GLN A 104 -19.58 -36.27 15.73
C GLN A 104 -19.44 -37.12 17.00
N ALA A 105 -20.07 -36.71 18.10
CA ALA A 105 -20.07 -37.46 19.35
C ALA A 105 -20.75 -38.84 19.20
N ALA A 106 -21.90 -38.89 18.51
CA ALA A 106 -22.60 -40.14 18.23
C ALA A 106 -21.77 -41.07 17.34
N ALA A 107 -21.12 -40.55 16.29
CA ALA A 107 -20.24 -41.32 15.42
C ALA A 107 -19.01 -41.85 16.17
N ALA A 108 -18.40 -41.04 17.06
CA ALA A 108 -17.27 -41.46 17.88
C ALA A 108 -17.65 -42.56 18.89
N GLU A 109 -18.78 -42.41 19.60
CA GLU A 109 -19.26 -43.42 20.55
C GLU A 109 -19.68 -44.71 19.84
N TYR A 110 -20.31 -44.61 18.67
CA TYR A 110 -20.57 -45.78 17.81
C TYR A 110 -19.29 -46.54 17.49
N ASN A 111 -18.23 -45.83 17.07
CA ASN A 111 -16.94 -46.45 16.75
C ASN A 111 -16.31 -47.12 17.99
N ARG A 112 -16.30 -46.45 19.14
CA ARG A 112 -15.81 -47.02 20.40
C ARG A 112 -16.53 -48.31 20.77
N LEU A 113 -17.87 -48.32 20.70
CA LEU A 113 -18.69 -49.49 21.03
C LEU A 113 -18.49 -50.62 20.02
N ARG A 114 -18.28 -50.29 18.74
CA ARG A 114 -17.93 -51.25 17.68
C ARG A 114 -16.55 -51.87 17.92
N GLU A 115 -15.56 -51.11 18.37
CA GLU A 115 -14.24 -51.65 18.74
C GLU A 115 -14.36 -52.65 19.89
N ILE A 116 -15.17 -52.38 20.91
CA ILE A 116 -15.45 -53.33 22.00
C ILE A 116 -16.20 -54.58 21.48
N MET A 117 -17.06 -54.41 20.47
CA MET A 117 -17.75 -55.51 19.80
C MET A 117 -16.79 -56.47 19.08
N VAL A 118 -15.71 -55.92 18.52
CA VAL A 118 -14.75 -56.67 17.67
C VAL A 118 -13.52 -57.14 18.46
N GLY A 119 -13.15 -56.47 19.56
CA GLY A 119 -12.05 -56.82 20.48
C GLY A 119 -10.66 -56.32 20.04
N PRO A 120 -9.70 -56.15 20.99
CA PRO A 120 -8.34 -55.63 20.71
C PRO A 120 -7.33 -56.67 20.16
N ASP A 121 -7.61 -57.98 20.25
CA ASP A 121 -6.79 -59.05 19.66
C ASP A 121 -7.46 -59.63 18.41
N ALA A 122 -7.72 -58.79 17.42
CA ALA A 122 -8.10 -59.26 16.08
C ALA A 122 -6.82 -59.69 15.32
N PRO A 123 -6.69 -60.96 14.88
CA PRO A 123 -5.69 -61.34 13.89
C PRO A 123 -5.89 -60.51 12.60
N ALA A 124 -4.83 -60.35 11.81
CA ALA A 124 -4.90 -59.78 10.46
C ALA A 124 -6.14 -60.31 9.69
N PRO A 125 -6.83 -59.45 8.92
CA PRO A 125 -8.24 -59.62 8.59
C PRO A 125 -8.49 -60.96 7.89
N THR A 126 -9.05 -61.91 8.63
CA THR A 126 -9.78 -63.03 8.05
C THR A 126 -11.16 -62.54 7.63
N GLU A 127 -11.60 -62.99 6.46
CA GLU A 127 -12.82 -62.55 5.77
C GLU A 127 -14.02 -62.36 6.70
N PRO A 128 -14.82 -61.28 6.56
CA PRO A 128 -16.03 -61.12 7.34
C PRO A 128 -17.03 -62.23 6.99
N ALA A 129 -17.26 -63.13 7.94
CA ALA A 129 -18.37 -64.07 7.92
C ALA A 129 -19.67 -63.33 8.30
N GLY A 130 -20.12 -62.44 7.42
CA GLY A 130 -21.36 -61.69 7.54
C GLY A 130 -21.55 -60.85 6.30
N GLY A 131 -22.53 -61.23 5.48
CA GLY A 131 -22.84 -60.56 4.20
C GLY A 131 -22.78 -61.51 3.00
N VAL A 132 -23.50 -61.13 1.95
CA VAL A 132 -23.56 -61.90 0.69
C VAL A 132 -22.17 -61.92 0.05
N LYS A 133 -21.75 -63.10 -0.40
CA LYS A 133 -20.49 -63.25 -1.14
C LYS A 133 -20.61 -62.46 -2.44
N LEU A 134 -19.69 -61.52 -2.64
CA LEU A 134 -19.60 -60.75 -3.87
C LEU A 134 -19.12 -61.64 -5.02
N ASP A 135 -19.59 -61.38 -6.23
CA ASP A 135 -18.99 -61.97 -7.43
C ASP A 135 -17.64 -61.32 -7.75
N TYR A 136 -16.91 -61.90 -8.71
CA TYR A 136 -15.57 -61.41 -9.08
C TYR A 136 -15.55 -59.95 -9.56
N GLN A 137 -16.57 -59.54 -10.33
CA GLN A 137 -16.65 -58.16 -10.83
C GLN A 137 -16.93 -57.19 -9.68
N GLN A 138 -17.81 -57.57 -8.76
CA GLN A 138 -18.15 -56.82 -7.56
C GLN A 138 -16.95 -56.71 -6.59
N GLU A 139 -16.15 -57.76 -6.44
CA GLU A 139 -14.91 -57.71 -5.65
C GLU A 139 -13.90 -56.71 -6.23
N ASP A 140 -13.76 -56.64 -7.55
CA ASP A 140 -12.88 -55.68 -8.20
C ASP A 140 -13.38 -54.23 -8.09
N VAL A 141 -14.70 -54.01 -8.19
CA VAL A 141 -15.30 -52.70 -7.88
C VAL A 141 -15.05 -52.31 -6.42
N LEU A 142 -15.19 -53.24 -5.47
CA LEU A 142 -14.92 -52.97 -4.05
C LEU A 142 -13.43 -52.65 -3.80
N LYS A 143 -12.50 -53.30 -4.49
CA LYS A 143 -11.06 -52.94 -4.42
C LYS A 143 -10.81 -51.53 -4.93
N GLY A 144 -11.44 -51.15 -6.05
CA GLY A 144 -11.38 -49.79 -6.58
C GLY A 144 -11.96 -48.74 -5.61
N ALA A 145 -13.07 -49.07 -4.95
CA ALA A 145 -13.66 -48.24 -3.90
C ALA A 145 -12.70 -48.07 -2.72
N LYS A 146 -12.10 -49.16 -2.22
CA LYS A 146 -11.11 -49.13 -1.12
C LYS A 146 -9.87 -48.32 -1.47
N PHE A 147 -9.40 -48.39 -2.72
CA PHE A 147 -8.27 -47.59 -3.18
C PHE A 147 -8.56 -46.08 -3.08
N ASN A 148 -9.69 -45.63 -3.66
CA ASN A 148 -10.07 -44.22 -3.59
C ASN A 148 -10.38 -43.79 -2.15
N LEU A 149 -10.98 -44.66 -1.34
CA LEU A 149 -11.27 -44.37 0.07
C LEU A 149 -10.00 -44.05 0.86
N ARG A 150 -8.90 -44.80 0.67
CA ARG A 150 -7.63 -44.49 1.33
C ARG A 150 -7.12 -43.10 0.98
N GLU A 151 -7.32 -42.64 -0.24
CA GLU A 151 -6.97 -41.26 -0.63
C GLU A 151 -7.90 -40.23 0.03
N VAL A 152 -9.19 -40.53 0.16
CA VAL A 152 -10.14 -39.67 0.90
C VAL A 152 -9.74 -39.56 2.37
N GLU A 153 -9.41 -40.67 3.02
CA GLU A 153 -8.97 -40.72 4.41
C GLU A 153 -7.65 -39.97 4.62
N ALA A 154 -6.68 -40.14 3.73
CA ALA A 154 -5.41 -39.42 3.78
C ALA A 154 -5.61 -37.89 3.65
N ASN A 155 -6.44 -37.46 2.70
CA ASN A 155 -6.77 -36.03 2.54
C ASN A 155 -7.54 -35.49 3.77
N ALA A 156 -8.49 -36.26 4.30
CA ALA A 156 -9.26 -35.89 5.48
C ALA A 156 -8.35 -35.71 6.71
N GLU A 157 -7.37 -36.60 6.89
CA GLU A 157 -6.39 -36.51 7.97
C GLU A 157 -5.45 -35.32 7.81
N GLN A 158 -4.99 -35.04 6.58
CA GLN A 158 -4.22 -33.84 6.28
C GLN A 158 -5.00 -32.56 6.63
N LEU A 159 -6.28 -32.51 6.27
CA LEU A 159 -7.15 -31.37 6.58
C LEU A 159 -7.35 -31.21 8.10
N THR A 160 -7.57 -32.30 8.84
CA THR A 160 -7.70 -32.24 10.30
C THR A 160 -6.46 -31.64 10.95
N LYS A 161 -5.25 -32.09 10.56
CA LYS A 161 -3.99 -31.56 11.08
C LYS A 161 -3.80 -30.08 10.77
N ALA A 162 -4.12 -29.66 9.54
CA ALA A 162 -4.04 -28.24 9.17
C ALA A 162 -5.08 -27.39 9.94
N LEU A 163 -6.25 -27.93 10.24
CA LEU A 163 -7.26 -27.23 11.02
C LEU A 163 -6.83 -27.00 12.47
N GLU A 164 -6.09 -27.92 13.07
CA GLU A 164 -5.57 -27.76 14.43
C GLU A 164 -4.67 -26.53 14.51
N THR A 165 -3.75 -26.36 13.55
CA THR A 165 -2.85 -25.20 13.52
C THR A 165 -3.56 -23.90 13.16
N LEU A 166 -4.44 -23.91 12.17
CA LEU A 166 -5.10 -22.68 11.70
C LEU A 166 -6.13 -22.13 12.69
N ARG A 167 -6.72 -22.98 13.56
CA ARG A 167 -7.68 -22.55 14.58
C ARG A 167 -7.02 -21.79 15.74
N GLU A 168 -5.73 -22.00 15.97
CA GLU A 168 -4.96 -21.28 16.99
C GLU A 168 -4.62 -19.84 16.58
N VAL A 169 -4.75 -19.52 15.29
CA VAL A 169 -4.49 -18.17 14.77
C VAL A 169 -5.68 -17.25 15.07
N GLU A 170 -5.50 -16.37 16.05
CA GLU A 170 -6.52 -15.40 16.48
C GLU A 170 -6.95 -14.46 15.34
N ASP A 171 -5.98 -13.87 14.63
CA ASP A 171 -6.23 -13.04 13.46
C ASP A 171 -6.12 -13.84 12.16
N GLN A 172 -7.26 -14.35 11.70
CA GLN A 172 -7.38 -15.14 10.47
C GLN A 172 -6.87 -14.41 9.21
N LEU A 173 -6.77 -13.07 9.20
CA LEU A 173 -6.24 -12.32 8.05
C LEU A 173 -4.72 -12.38 7.94
N THR A 174 -4.04 -12.94 8.94
CA THR A 174 -2.58 -13.18 8.93
C THR A 174 -2.20 -14.52 8.30
N ILE A 175 -3.16 -15.43 8.15
CA ILE A 175 -2.95 -16.74 7.51
C ILE A 175 -2.59 -16.49 6.04
N ASP A 176 -1.57 -17.18 5.51
CA ASP A 176 -1.20 -17.04 4.09
C ASP A 176 -2.35 -17.54 3.22
N TYR A 177 -2.89 -16.66 2.37
CA TYR A 177 -4.00 -17.02 1.49
C TYR A 177 -3.67 -18.22 0.58
N ARG A 178 -2.39 -18.41 0.23
CA ARG A 178 -1.93 -19.52 -0.61
C ARG A 178 -2.05 -20.86 0.11
N GLU A 179 -1.84 -20.86 1.42
CA GLU A 179 -2.02 -22.05 2.25
C GLU A 179 -3.49 -22.46 2.27
N VAL A 180 -4.38 -21.50 2.52
CA VAL A 180 -5.83 -21.74 2.54
C VAL A 180 -6.35 -22.17 1.17
N ASP A 181 -5.90 -21.55 0.09
CA ASP A 181 -6.21 -21.97 -1.28
C ASP A 181 -5.74 -23.41 -1.56
N GLY A 182 -4.53 -23.77 -1.11
CA GLY A 182 -4.00 -25.12 -1.22
C GLY A 182 -4.86 -26.15 -0.49
N LEU A 183 -5.28 -25.85 0.74
CA LEU A 183 -6.17 -26.70 1.53
C LEU A 183 -7.57 -26.81 0.92
N MET A 184 -8.09 -25.74 0.31
CA MET A 184 -9.33 -25.80 -0.45
C MET A 184 -9.20 -26.74 -1.67
N GLY A 185 -8.06 -26.77 -2.34
CA GLY A 185 -7.76 -27.77 -3.38
C GLY A 185 -7.76 -29.21 -2.84
N VAL A 186 -7.27 -29.43 -1.61
CA VAL A 186 -7.35 -30.74 -0.94
C VAL A 186 -8.80 -31.13 -0.65
N VAL A 187 -9.63 -30.19 -0.19
CA VAL A 187 -11.07 -30.39 0.02
C VAL A 187 -11.75 -30.83 -1.28
N GLU A 188 -11.49 -30.14 -2.39
CA GLU A 188 -12.07 -30.46 -3.70
C GLU A 188 -11.65 -31.86 -4.18
N ASN A 189 -10.37 -32.20 -4.04
CA ASN A 189 -9.86 -33.52 -4.40
C ASN A 189 -10.51 -34.62 -3.54
N ALA A 190 -10.62 -34.41 -2.23
CA ALA A 190 -11.23 -35.36 -1.31
C ALA A 190 -12.71 -35.59 -1.63
N LYS A 191 -13.47 -34.53 -1.92
CA LYS A 191 -14.88 -34.63 -2.34
C LYS A 191 -15.05 -35.38 -3.66
N ARG A 192 -14.18 -35.11 -4.64
CA ARG A 192 -14.18 -35.83 -5.93
C ARG A 192 -13.93 -37.33 -5.73
N LYS A 193 -12.94 -37.68 -4.91
CA LYS A 193 -12.60 -39.08 -4.61
C LYS A 193 -13.71 -39.77 -3.81
N ALA A 194 -14.32 -39.09 -2.86
CA ALA A 194 -15.49 -39.59 -2.13
C ALA A 194 -16.66 -39.90 -3.09
N GLY A 195 -16.88 -39.06 -4.11
CA GLY A 195 -17.83 -39.33 -5.20
C GLY A 195 -17.54 -40.65 -5.92
N PHE A 196 -16.29 -40.91 -6.30
CA PHE A 196 -15.91 -42.19 -6.93
C PHE A 196 -16.12 -43.39 -6.02
N VAL A 197 -15.91 -43.24 -4.71
CA VAL A 197 -16.20 -44.31 -3.74
C VAL A 197 -17.71 -44.55 -3.66
N LYS A 198 -18.53 -43.49 -3.56
CA LYS A 198 -20.01 -43.59 -3.60
C LYS A 198 -20.51 -44.28 -4.86
N ASP A 199 -20.08 -43.84 -6.03
CA ASP A 199 -20.46 -44.42 -7.33
C ASP A 199 -20.08 -45.91 -7.45
N ALA A 200 -18.97 -46.32 -6.83
CA ALA A 200 -18.54 -47.71 -6.79
C ALA A 200 -19.38 -48.53 -5.79
N LEU A 201 -19.65 -47.99 -4.60
CA LEU A 201 -20.45 -48.66 -3.57
C LEU A 201 -21.91 -48.82 -3.97
N ASP A 202 -22.47 -47.91 -4.75
CA ASP A 202 -23.86 -47.97 -5.21
C ASP A 202 -24.10 -49.06 -6.28
N LYS A 203 -23.03 -49.57 -6.88
CA LYS A 203 -23.06 -50.73 -7.79
C LYS A 203 -22.96 -52.08 -7.05
N LEU A 204 -22.73 -52.06 -5.75
CA LEU A 204 -22.53 -53.24 -4.93
C LEU A 204 -23.77 -53.54 -4.06
N PRO A 205 -24.05 -54.82 -3.76
CA PRO A 205 -25.06 -55.19 -2.78
C PRO A 205 -24.77 -54.53 -1.42
N ALA A 206 -25.77 -53.90 -0.80
CA ALA A 206 -25.60 -53.17 0.46
C ALA A 206 -25.13 -54.08 1.61
N ASP A 207 -25.58 -55.33 1.62
CA ASP A 207 -25.18 -56.39 2.55
C ASP A 207 -23.99 -57.24 2.02
N GLY A 208 -23.36 -56.79 0.93
CA GLY A 208 -22.18 -57.43 0.35
C GLY A 208 -21.01 -57.42 1.32
N ARG A 209 -20.27 -58.53 1.38
CA ARG A 209 -19.12 -58.67 2.31
C ARG A 209 -18.13 -57.51 2.19
N GLY A 210 -17.95 -56.75 3.27
CA GLY A 210 -17.03 -55.61 3.34
C GLY A 210 -17.55 -54.28 2.78
N VAL A 211 -18.73 -54.26 2.12
CA VAL A 211 -19.37 -53.04 1.62
C VAL A 211 -19.81 -52.11 2.77
N PRO A 212 -20.46 -52.60 3.86
CA PRO A 212 -20.83 -51.73 4.99
C PRO A 212 -19.65 -51.05 5.67
N GLU A 213 -18.51 -51.74 5.78
CA GLU A 213 -17.29 -51.19 6.40
C GLU A 213 -16.73 -50.02 5.60
N VAL A 214 -16.61 -50.18 4.28
CA VAL A 214 -16.13 -49.12 3.37
C VAL A 214 -17.10 -47.95 3.35
N ARG A 215 -18.42 -48.21 3.39
CA ARG A 215 -19.45 -47.16 3.51
C ARG A 215 -19.29 -46.36 4.81
N GLN A 216 -19.02 -47.03 5.94
CA GLN A 216 -18.80 -46.35 7.22
C GLN A 216 -17.51 -45.52 7.25
N GLN A 217 -16.41 -46.08 6.75
CA GLN A 217 -15.13 -45.36 6.67
C GLN A 217 -15.26 -44.11 5.80
N LEU A 218 -15.95 -44.22 4.66
CA LEU A 218 -16.28 -43.06 3.83
C LEU A 218 -17.11 -42.03 4.60
N VAL A 219 -18.10 -42.49 5.38
CA VAL A 219 -18.95 -41.60 6.18
C VAL A 219 -18.13 -40.77 7.17
N ASN A 220 -17.20 -41.42 7.87
CA ASN A 220 -16.31 -40.79 8.84
C ASN A 220 -15.35 -39.80 8.16
N ALA A 221 -14.77 -40.15 7.01
CA ALA A 221 -13.84 -39.28 6.29
C ALA A 221 -14.55 -38.03 5.72
N GLU A 222 -15.74 -38.18 5.16
CA GLU A 222 -16.58 -37.06 4.68
C GLU A 222 -16.94 -36.08 5.81
N ALA A 223 -17.20 -36.57 7.04
CA ALA A 223 -17.47 -35.69 8.19
C ALA A 223 -16.28 -34.78 8.54
N LYS A 224 -15.05 -35.31 8.46
CA LYS A 224 -13.82 -34.52 8.62
C LYS A 224 -13.70 -33.47 7.50
N ILE A 225 -14.00 -33.86 6.25
CA ILE A 225 -13.96 -32.96 5.08
C ILE A 225 -14.99 -31.82 5.19
N VAL A 226 -16.20 -32.11 5.67
CA VAL A 226 -17.23 -31.09 5.94
C VAL A 226 -16.75 -30.10 6.99
N THR A 227 -16.22 -30.60 8.11
CA THR A 227 -15.66 -29.77 9.18
C THR A 227 -14.54 -28.85 8.66
N ALA A 228 -13.65 -29.37 7.82
CA ALA A 228 -12.61 -28.59 7.17
C ALA A 228 -13.18 -27.54 6.21
N THR A 229 -14.17 -27.92 5.40
CA THR A 229 -14.84 -27.01 4.46
C THR A 229 -15.47 -25.83 5.19
N ASP A 230 -16.20 -26.10 6.29
CA ASP A 230 -16.95 -25.09 7.04
C ASP A 230 -16.02 -24.05 7.69
N PHE A 231 -14.79 -24.45 8.05
CA PHE A 231 -13.77 -23.54 8.55
C PHE A 231 -13.05 -22.80 7.42
N LEU A 232 -12.53 -23.52 6.41
CA LEU A 232 -11.64 -22.96 5.40
C LEU A 232 -12.36 -22.03 4.42
N ARG A 233 -13.62 -22.32 4.06
CA ARG A 233 -14.36 -21.51 3.08
C ARG A 233 -14.52 -20.04 3.50
N PRO A 234 -15.06 -19.70 4.68
CA PRO A 234 -15.20 -18.30 5.09
C PRO A 234 -13.84 -17.61 5.27
N VAL A 235 -12.80 -18.33 5.70
CA VAL A 235 -11.44 -17.78 5.79
C VAL A 235 -10.91 -17.46 4.39
N ASN A 236 -11.08 -18.37 3.43
CA ASN A 236 -10.66 -18.16 2.04
C ASN A 236 -11.36 -16.95 1.43
N GLU A 237 -12.67 -16.83 1.60
CA GLU A 237 -13.45 -15.69 1.10
C GLU A 237 -12.94 -14.34 1.66
N LYS A 238 -12.64 -14.28 2.96
CA LYS A 238 -12.05 -13.09 3.60
C LYS A 238 -10.67 -12.76 3.01
N LEU A 239 -9.80 -13.75 2.87
CA LEU A 239 -8.44 -13.56 2.36
C LEU A 239 -8.45 -13.16 0.88
N ARG A 240 -9.30 -13.80 0.06
CA ARG A 240 -9.50 -13.44 -1.36
C ARG A 240 -9.98 -12.01 -1.52
N LYS A 241 -10.93 -11.56 -0.69
CA LYS A 241 -11.38 -10.17 -0.68
C LYS A 241 -10.27 -9.22 -0.21
N LEU A 242 -9.48 -9.62 0.78
CA LEU A 242 -8.36 -8.82 1.30
C LEU A 242 -7.30 -8.57 0.23
N ILE A 243 -6.96 -9.56 -0.59
CA ILE A 243 -5.92 -9.43 -1.62
C ILE A 243 -6.43 -8.89 -2.97
N ASP A 244 -7.73 -8.65 -3.09
CA ASP A 244 -8.34 -8.20 -4.34
C ASP A 244 -7.86 -6.78 -4.71
N PRO A 245 -7.19 -6.60 -5.88
CA PRO A 245 -6.73 -5.29 -6.34
C PRO A 245 -7.84 -4.22 -6.34
N ALA A 246 -9.09 -4.62 -6.59
CA ALA A 246 -10.22 -3.69 -6.64
C ALA A 246 -10.52 -2.99 -5.30
N GLN A 247 -10.04 -3.54 -4.18
CA GLN A 247 -10.16 -2.90 -2.86
C GLN A 247 -9.16 -1.74 -2.66
N TYR A 248 -8.22 -1.55 -3.58
CA TYR A 248 -7.11 -0.59 -3.46
C TYR A 248 -7.03 0.37 -4.65
N PRO A 249 -8.06 1.21 -4.89
CA PRO A 249 -8.11 2.09 -6.06
C PRO A 249 -6.99 3.14 -6.11
N GLU A 250 -6.41 3.47 -4.95
CA GLU A 250 -5.34 4.48 -4.82
C GLU A 250 -3.93 3.89 -4.95
N PHE A 251 -3.80 2.57 -5.18
CA PHE A 251 -2.51 1.88 -5.18
C PHE A 251 -1.49 2.50 -6.15
N ASP A 252 -1.89 2.73 -7.40
CA ASP A 252 -0.99 3.31 -8.40
C ASP A 252 -0.58 4.74 -8.06
N ALA A 253 -1.49 5.52 -7.46
CA ALA A 253 -1.21 6.89 -7.04
C ALA A 253 -0.23 6.94 -5.85
N ASP A 254 -0.44 6.11 -4.82
CA ASP A 254 0.47 6.00 -3.67
C ASP A 254 1.84 5.46 -4.10
N ARG A 255 1.88 4.45 -4.97
CA ARG A 255 3.12 3.93 -5.56
C ARG A 255 3.88 5.02 -6.31
N LYS A 256 3.18 5.79 -7.15
CA LYS A 256 3.78 6.90 -7.90
C LYS A 256 4.34 7.96 -6.96
N ARG A 257 3.58 8.35 -5.92
CA ARG A 257 4.02 9.33 -4.92
C ARG A 257 5.31 8.90 -4.22
N LEU A 258 5.40 7.66 -3.76
CA LEU A 258 6.64 7.16 -3.13
C LEU A 258 7.83 7.18 -4.10
N ARG A 259 7.63 6.84 -5.37
CA ARG A 259 8.72 6.91 -6.37
C ARG A 259 9.18 8.35 -6.60
N GLU A 260 8.27 9.30 -6.69
CA GLU A 260 8.64 10.69 -6.92
C GLU A 260 9.27 11.35 -5.69
N LEU A 261 8.82 11.00 -4.48
CA LEU A 261 9.52 11.34 -3.23
C LEU A 261 10.92 10.71 -3.21
N SER A 262 11.07 9.44 -3.60
CA SER A 262 12.36 8.78 -3.71
C SER A 262 13.31 9.49 -4.67
N VAL A 263 12.83 9.97 -5.81
CA VAL A 263 13.62 10.77 -6.77
C VAL A 263 14.07 12.10 -6.17
N MET A 264 13.18 12.79 -5.44
CA MET A 264 13.49 14.06 -4.79
C MET A 264 14.67 13.96 -3.81
N PHE A 265 14.78 12.86 -3.05
CA PHE A 265 15.89 12.62 -2.12
C PHE A 265 17.06 11.85 -2.73
N ASN A 266 16.97 11.37 -3.98
CA ASN A 266 18.06 10.64 -4.63
C ASN A 266 19.21 11.56 -5.10
N ASP A 267 18.93 12.84 -5.29
CA ASP A 267 19.90 13.80 -5.79
C ASP A 267 20.66 14.44 -4.62
N THR A 268 21.74 13.82 -4.17
CA THR A 268 22.61 14.39 -3.12
C THR A 268 23.51 15.50 -3.63
N MET A 269 23.67 15.65 -4.96
CA MET A 269 24.56 16.67 -5.52
C MET A 269 24.07 18.09 -5.26
N ILE A 270 22.75 18.30 -5.11
CA ILE A 270 22.19 19.62 -4.79
C ILE A 270 22.73 20.20 -3.48
N LEU A 271 23.19 19.36 -2.54
CA LEU A 271 23.82 19.82 -1.29
C LEU A 271 25.10 20.63 -1.53
N GLN A 272 25.70 20.49 -2.73
CA GLN A 272 26.90 21.22 -3.14
C GLN A 272 26.60 22.22 -4.27
N THR A 273 25.72 21.86 -5.22
CA THR A 273 25.49 22.63 -6.46
C THR A 273 24.29 23.55 -6.41
N ASP A 274 23.32 23.33 -5.52
CA ASP A 274 22.08 24.10 -5.39
C ASP A 274 21.57 24.05 -3.94
N ARG A 275 22.30 24.72 -3.07
CA ARG A 275 22.08 24.69 -1.61
C ARG A 275 20.71 25.23 -1.18
N PRO A 276 20.15 26.29 -1.80
CA PRO A 276 18.78 26.71 -1.50
C PRO A 276 17.76 25.61 -1.78
N ARG A 277 17.87 24.91 -2.92
CA ARG A 277 16.97 23.77 -3.22
C ARG A 277 17.19 22.61 -2.27
N ALA A 278 18.43 22.37 -1.84
CA ALA A 278 18.73 21.36 -0.85
C ALA A 278 18.06 21.68 0.50
N ALA A 279 18.09 22.94 0.94
CA ALA A 279 17.42 23.43 2.14
C ALA A 279 15.90 23.22 2.06
N GLU A 280 15.27 23.58 0.93
CA GLU A 280 13.85 23.33 0.71
C GLU A 280 13.50 21.84 0.73
N THR A 281 14.37 20.98 0.18
CA THR A 281 14.21 19.53 0.14
C THR A 281 14.31 18.92 1.54
N LEU A 282 15.30 19.36 2.32
CA LEU A 282 15.51 18.96 3.72
C LEU A 282 14.27 19.28 4.57
N ALA A 283 13.66 20.45 4.38
CA ALA A 283 12.44 20.84 5.09
C ALA A 283 11.24 19.89 4.83
N GLN A 284 11.29 19.05 3.80
CA GLN A 284 10.24 18.05 3.52
C GLN A 284 10.53 16.67 4.12
N ALA A 285 11.70 16.44 4.72
CA ALA A 285 12.17 15.11 5.12
C ALA A 285 11.20 14.38 6.07
N ASP A 286 10.76 15.07 7.13
CA ASP A 286 9.86 14.47 8.13
C ASP A 286 8.49 14.16 7.52
N ALA A 287 7.89 15.11 6.79
CA ALA A 287 6.62 14.88 6.12
C ALA A 287 6.70 13.72 5.10
N ALA A 288 7.81 13.62 4.36
CA ALA A 288 8.02 12.54 3.40
C ALA A 288 8.14 11.18 4.09
N ARG A 289 8.84 11.11 5.23
CA ARG A 289 8.93 9.92 6.07
C ARG A 289 7.54 9.50 6.57
N ASP A 290 6.77 10.44 7.10
CA ASP A 290 5.41 10.20 7.59
C ASP A 290 4.48 9.69 6.48
N GLU A 291 4.59 10.25 5.28
CA GLU A 291 3.82 9.77 4.11
C GLU A 291 4.19 8.34 3.73
N CYS A 292 5.48 7.98 3.80
CA CYS A 292 5.91 6.59 3.59
C CYS A 292 5.35 5.65 4.66
N ILE A 293 5.35 6.05 5.93
CA ILE A 293 4.77 5.26 7.02
C ILE A 293 3.26 5.09 6.81
N ARG A 294 2.53 6.16 6.46
CA ARG A 294 1.09 6.12 6.17
C ARG A 294 0.78 5.13 5.04
N ILE A 295 1.53 5.20 3.95
CA ILE A 295 1.36 4.30 2.80
C ILE A 295 1.69 2.85 3.20
N ALA A 296 2.79 2.62 3.91
CA ALA A 296 3.15 1.28 4.39
C ALA A 296 2.06 0.69 5.29
N GLN A 297 1.50 1.47 6.22
CA GLN A 297 0.40 1.03 7.09
C GLN A 297 -0.86 0.68 6.28
N LYS A 298 -1.23 1.51 5.30
CA LYS A 298 -2.39 1.28 4.43
C LYS A 298 -2.32 -0.06 3.68
N TYR A 299 -1.12 -0.46 3.25
CA TYR A 299 -0.89 -1.69 2.49
C TYR A 299 -0.26 -2.83 3.32
N ALA A 300 -0.22 -2.71 4.66
CA ALA A 300 0.44 -3.66 5.55
C ALA A 300 -0.02 -5.10 5.34
N ARG A 301 -1.33 -5.31 5.13
CA ARG A 301 -1.89 -6.64 4.88
C ARG A 301 -1.44 -7.23 3.55
N LEU A 302 -1.34 -6.41 2.49
CA LEU A 302 -0.84 -6.88 1.19
C LEU A 302 0.64 -7.28 1.27
N MET A 303 1.44 -6.53 2.05
CA MET A 303 2.86 -6.83 2.32
C MET A 303 2.99 -8.11 3.13
N GLN A 304 2.22 -8.26 4.22
CA GLN A 304 2.18 -9.47 5.04
C GLN A 304 1.82 -10.72 4.21
N GLN A 305 0.81 -10.60 3.34
CA GLN A 305 0.39 -11.67 2.41
C GLN A 305 1.35 -11.87 1.23
N ARG A 306 2.41 -11.06 1.13
CA ARG A 306 3.42 -11.08 0.07
C ARG A 306 2.82 -11.09 -1.32
N THR A 307 1.73 -10.36 -1.51
CA THR A 307 1.10 -10.16 -2.84
C THR A 307 2.05 -9.37 -3.75
N ASP A 308 1.80 -9.35 -5.06
CA ASP A 308 2.63 -8.57 -5.99
C ASP A 308 2.54 -7.06 -5.69
N GLN A 309 1.34 -6.56 -5.36
CA GLN A 309 1.17 -5.18 -4.87
C GLN A 309 1.94 -4.92 -3.57
N GLY A 310 1.86 -5.86 -2.61
CA GLY A 310 2.58 -5.76 -1.34
C GLY A 310 4.09 -5.67 -1.55
N ARG A 311 4.68 -6.57 -2.35
CA ARG A 311 6.12 -6.55 -2.65
C ARG A 311 6.54 -5.29 -3.39
N THR A 312 5.69 -4.81 -4.30
CA THR A 312 5.96 -3.60 -5.07
C THR A 312 5.99 -2.36 -4.17
N ILE A 313 5.00 -2.19 -3.29
CA ILE A 313 4.96 -1.02 -2.42
C ILE A 313 6.04 -1.08 -1.34
N GLU A 314 6.34 -2.26 -0.81
CA GLU A 314 7.45 -2.50 0.12
C GLU A 314 8.79 -2.14 -0.54
N GLY A 315 9.04 -2.61 -1.75
CA GLY A 315 10.27 -2.33 -2.49
C GLY A 315 10.45 -0.84 -2.79
N VAL A 316 9.39 -0.16 -3.23
CA VAL A 316 9.43 1.29 -3.48
C VAL A 316 9.61 2.08 -2.17
N GLY A 317 8.93 1.70 -1.09
CA GLY A 317 9.07 2.33 0.22
C GLY A 317 10.49 2.18 0.79
N ASN A 318 11.08 0.99 0.68
CA ASN A 318 12.46 0.76 1.10
C ASN A 318 13.47 1.56 0.27
N GLY A 319 13.26 1.66 -1.05
CA GLY A 319 14.08 2.50 -1.92
C GLY A 319 13.99 3.99 -1.55
N PHE A 320 12.79 4.48 -1.24
CA PHE A 320 12.59 5.83 -0.70
C PHE A 320 13.37 6.04 0.61
N LEU A 321 13.20 5.15 1.58
CA LEU A 321 13.86 5.27 2.89
C LEU A 321 15.38 5.24 2.79
N SER A 322 15.94 4.43 1.88
CA SER A 322 17.38 4.41 1.60
C SER A 322 17.83 5.78 1.10
N ASN A 323 17.21 6.30 0.05
CA ASN A 323 17.57 7.60 -0.52
C ASN A 323 17.42 8.75 0.50
N LEU A 324 16.35 8.73 1.29
CA LEU A 324 16.14 9.71 2.35
C LEU A 324 17.27 9.65 3.38
N ASN A 325 17.67 8.46 3.82
CA ASN A 325 18.74 8.31 4.80
C ASN A 325 20.09 8.75 4.24
N ASP A 326 20.40 8.41 2.99
CA ASP A 326 21.63 8.82 2.32
C ASP A 326 21.69 10.35 2.17
N PHE A 327 20.58 10.98 1.77
CA PHE A 327 20.46 12.43 1.69
C PHE A 327 20.67 13.10 3.05
N LEU A 328 20.00 12.61 4.10
CA LEU A 328 20.14 13.16 5.45
C LEU A 328 21.56 13.00 6.01
N ALA A 329 22.21 11.87 5.74
CA ALA A 329 23.59 11.64 6.16
C ALA A 329 24.56 12.61 5.47
N GLU A 330 24.43 12.84 4.17
CA GLU A 330 25.25 13.81 3.44
C GLU A 330 24.94 15.25 3.90
N ALA A 331 23.68 15.59 4.14
CA ALA A 331 23.28 16.89 4.63
C ALA A 331 23.87 17.18 6.02
N GLU A 332 23.87 16.19 6.92
CA GLU A 332 24.52 16.31 8.23
C GLU A 332 26.04 16.47 8.11
N ALA A 333 26.69 15.84 7.11
CA ALA A 333 28.12 16.05 6.86
C ALA A 333 28.43 17.49 6.44
N GLN A 334 27.52 18.15 5.71
CA GLN A 334 27.68 19.57 5.33
C GLN A 334 27.63 20.50 6.54
N LYS A 335 26.86 20.17 7.58
CA LYS A 335 26.68 21.01 8.78
C LYS A 335 28.02 21.40 9.43
N ALA A 336 29.00 20.50 9.44
CA ALA A 336 30.30 20.74 10.07
C ALA A 336 31.21 21.69 9.28
N VAL A 337 31.05 21.77 7.95
CA VAL A 337 31.96 22.53 7.07
C VAL A 337 31.38 23.88 6.64
N LEU A 338 30.06 24.00 6.56
CA LEU A 338 29.38 25.22 6.10
C LEU A 338 29.79 26.49 6.87
N PRO A 339 29.95 26.48 8.22
CA PRO A 339 30.34 27.69 8.94
C PRO A 339 31.67 28.29 8.47
N ASP A 340 32.68 27.45 8.25
CA ASP A 340 34.01 27.90 7.83
C ASP A 340 34.01 28.34 6.37
N GLU A 341 33.27 27.65 5.50
CA GLU A 341 33.11 28.05 4.09
C GLU A 341 32.44 29.42 3.96
N ILE A 342 31.36 29.65 4.72
CA ILE A 342 30.66 30.95 4.74
C ILE A 342 31.61 32.06 5.16
N ARG A 343 32.35 31.87 6.26
CA ARG A 343 33.30 32.90 6.74
C ARG A 343 34.42 33.17 5.76
N GLU A 344 34.92 32.15 5.06
CA GLU A 344 35.96 32.35 4.04
C GLU A 344 35.42 33.09 2.81
N ASP A 345 34.16 32.84 2.39
CA ASP A 345 33.51 33.64 1.35
C ASP A 345 33.37 35.10 1.78
N LEU A 346 32.84 35.36 3.00
CA LEU A 346 32.68 36.73 3.53
C LEU A 346 34.02 37.47 3.57
N LYS A 347 35.07 36.80 4.06
CA LYS A 347 36.43 37.35 4.10
C LYS A 347 36.99 37.60 2.70
N THR A 348 36.74 36.70 1.74
CA THR A 348 37.16 36.85 0.35
C THR A 348 36.48 38.05 -0.31
N ALA A 349 35.17 38.22 -0.09
CA ALA A 349 34.40 39.38 -0.57
C ALA A 349 34.98 40.69 -0.02
N MET A 350 35.28 40.74 1.28
CA MET A 350 35.93 41.90 1.90
C MET A 350 37.34 42.16 1.36
N GLY A 351 38.11 41.11 1.04
CA GLY A 351 39.41 41.21 0.41
C GLY A 351 39.33 41.84 -0.99
N TYR A 352 38.38 41.39 -1.82
CA TYR A 352 38.11 41.98 -3.13
C TYR A 352 37.66 43.44 -3.04
N ALA A 353 36.82 43.77 -2.06
CA ALA A 353 36.36 45.13 -1.86
C ALA A 353 37.51 46.07 -1.46
N ALA A 354 38.38 45.64 -0.54
CA ALA A 354 39.58 46.39 -0.16
C ALA A 354 40.56 46.58 -1.34
N GLU A 355 40.77 45.56 -2.17
CA GLU A 355 41.57 45.68 -3.40
C GLU A 355 40.91 46.63 -4.41
N ALA A 356 39.58 46.54 -4.58
CA ALA A 356 38.82 47.36 -5.50
C ALA A 356 38.94 48.85 -5.18
N VAL A 357 38.82 49.22 -3.90
CA VAL A 357 39.01 50.60 -3.44
C VAL A 357 40.45 51.05 -3.60
N LYS A 358 41.42 50.23 -3.17
CA LYS A 358 42.85 50.57 -3.24
C LYS A 358 43.35 50.77 -4.68
N GLU A 359 42.91 49.93 -5.60
CA GLU A 359 43.40 49.88 -6.99
C GLU A 359 42.43 50.51 -8.00
N GLN A 360 41.32 51.09 -7.53
CA GLN A 360 40.24 51.65 -8.36
C GLN A 360 39.74 50.65 -9.41
N LYS A 361 39.47 49.41 -8.99
CA LYS A 361 38.96 48.31 -9.83
C LYS A 361 37.45 48.08 -9.58
N PRO A 362 36.55 48.91 -10.16
CA PRO A 362 35.11 48.81 -9.90
C PRO A 362 34.47 47.50 -10.39
N LEU A 363 35.11 46.78 -11.32
CA LEU A 363 34.61 45.51 -11.86
C LEU A 363 34.47 44.40 -10.79
N TRP A 364 35.14 44.51 -9.65
CA TRP A 364 34.94 43.59 -8.53
C TRP A 364 33.51 43.67 -7.96
N PHE A 365 32.92 44.86 -7.91
CA PHE A 365 31.55 45.08 -7.38
C PHE A 365 30.43 44.61 -8.31
N THR A 366 30.76 44.21 -9.54
CA THR A 366 29.79 43.75 -10.54
C THR A 366 30.00 42.30 -10.95
N GLY A 367 31.02 41.65 -10.38
CA GLY A 367 31.35 40.24 -10.63
C GLY A 367 31.76 39.54 -9.33
N GLY A 368 33.05 39.59 -9.00
CA GLY A 368 33.63 38.75 -7.96
C GLY A 368 32.99 38.91 -6.57
N ILE A 369 32.67 40.13 -6.13
CA ILE A 369 32.04 40.37 -4.82
C ILE A 369 30.60 39.81 -4.79
N PRO A 370 29.68 40.21 -5.70
CA PRO A 370 28.34 39.61 -5.76
C PRO A 370 28.35 38.09 -5.88
N GLN A 371 29.27 37.52 -6.66
CA GLN A 371 29.38 36.07 -6.83
C GLN A 371 29.74 35.38 -5.50
N THR A 372 30.78 35.86 -4.82
CA THR A 372 31.22 35.28 -3.54
C THR A 372 30.15 35.45 -2.45
N MET A 373 29.49 36.61 -2.39
CA MET A 373 28.38 36.84 -1.46
C MET A 373 27.19 35.92 -1.77
N GLY A 374 26.86 35.71 -3.04
CA GLY A 374 25.81 34.75 -3.43
C GLY A 374 26.14 33.32 -3.00
N PHE A 375 27.42 32.91 -3.07
CA PHE A 375 27.83 31.61 -2.54
C PHE A 375 27.67 31.50 -1.01
N ALA A 376 28.00 32.57 -0.28
CA ALA A 376 27.78 32.63 1.16
C ALA A 376 26.29 32.55 1.51
N GLU A 377 25.43 33.26 0.77
CA GLU A 377 23.98 33.24 0.94
C GLU A 377 23.39 31.85 0.69
N ASP A 378 23.78 31.19 -0.40
CA ASP A 378 23.37 29.83 -0.74
C ASP A 378 23.76 28.83 0.38
N ARG A 379 24.99 28.93 0.89
CA ARG A 379 25.49 28.12 2.02
C ARG A 379 24.73 28.40 3.30
N LEU A 380 24.46 29.67 3.59
CA LEU A 380 23.72 30.10 4.76
C LEU A 380 22.27 29.59 4.74
N ALA A 381 21.64 29.52 3.56
CA ALA A 381 20.30 28.95 3.41
C ALA A 381 20.26 27.47 3.85
N LEU A 382 21.23 26.67 3.40
CA LEU A 382 21.34 25.27 3.82
C LEU A 382 21.71 25.13 5.30
N LEU A 383 22.66 25.92 5.80
CA LEU A 383 23.03 25.90 7.22
C LEU A 383 21.81 26.22 8.10
N SER A 384 21.02 27.23 7.74
CA SER A 384 19.82 27.62 8.49
C SER A 384 18.79 26.49 8.59
N ALA A 385 18.73 25.61 7.59
CA ALA A 385 17.84 24.45 7.60
C ALA A 385 18.40 23.27 8.41
N LEU A 386 19.72 23.15 8.53
CA LEU A 386 20.41 22.10 9.29
C LEU A 386 20.64 22.45 10.78
N ASP A 387 20.83 23.73 11.05
CA ASP A 387 21.12 24.29 12.37
C ASP A 387 20.63 25.74 12.43
N GLU A 388 19.42 25.91 12.96
CA GLU A 388 18.76 27.22 13.03
C GLU A 388 19.58 28.24 13.82
N GLU A 389 20.24 27.83 14.90
CA GLU A 389 20.98 28.74 15.77
C GLU A 389 22.31 29.16 15.12
N ALA A 390 23.08 28.21 14.58
CA ALA A 390 24.29 28.54 13.83
C ALA A 390 23.97 29.38 12.57
N GLY A 391 22.84 29.09 11.92
CA GLY A 391 22.35 29.89 10.80
C GLY A 391 21.98 31.32 11.18
N LYS A 392 21.34 31.54 12.35
CA LYS A 392 21.06 32.90 12.86
C LYS A 392 22.33 33.68 13.16
N GLU A 393 23.31 33.05 13.81
CA GLU A 393 24.58 33.70 14.14
C GLU A 393 25.32 34.16 12.87
N LEU A 394 25.49 33.26 11.89
CA LEU A 394 26.18 33.58 10.64
C LEU A 394 25.38 34.52 9.73
N ARG A 395 24.05 34.55 9.85
CA ARG A 395 23.24 35.54 9.14
C ARG A 395 23.56 36.96 9.61
N ALA A 396 23.76 37.17 10.91
CA ALA A 396 24.18 38.47 11.42
C ALA A 396 25.58 38.88 10.91
N GLU A 397 26.53 37.93 10.83
CA GLU A 397 27.85 38.17 10.23
C GLU A 397 27.75 38.53 8.73
N TYR A 398 26.88 37.83 7.99
CA TYR A 398 26.61 38.08 6.57
C TYR A 398 26.03 39.48 6.35
N GLU A 399 24.99 39.85 7.10
CA GLU A 399 24.32 41.16 6.99
C GLU A 399 25.29 42.31 7.35
N ALA A 400 26.10 42.15 8.39
CA ALA A 400 27.13 43.12 8.75
C ALA A 400 28.21 43.28 7.66
N THR A 401 28.57 42.19 6.99
CA THR A 401 29.51 42.22 5.86
C THR A 401 28.88 42.91 4.65
N GLN A 402 27.61 42.63 4.36
CA GLN A 402 26.87 43.26 3.28
C GLN A 402 26.80 44.79 3.45
N GLU A 403 26.56 45.28 4.66
CA GLU A 403 26.55 46.73 4.94
C GLU A 403 27.93 47.35 4.73
N GLN A 404 29.02 46.71 5.19
CA GLN A 404 30.38 47.19 4.95
C GLN A 404 30.73 47.22 3.46
N LEU A 405 30.29 46.22 2.69
CA LEU A 405 30.48 46.19 1.25
C LEU A 405 29.70 47.31 0.54
N LYS A 406 28.49 47.65 1.03
CA LYS A 406 27.70 48.77 0.53
C LYS A 406 28.43 50.10 0.72
N GLU A 407 28.94 50.38 1.92
CA GLU A 407 29.74 51.59 2.20
C GLU A 407 30.95 51.72 1.26
N GLN A 408 31.65 50.59 0.98
CA GLN A 408 32.78 50.59 0.05
C GLN A 408 32.33 50.78 -1.41
N ALA A 409 31.20 50.20 -1.82
CA ALA A 409 30.66 50.38 -3.16
C ALA A 409 30.28 51.85 -3.42
N GLU A 410 29.70 52.53 -2.43
CA GLU A 410 29.35 53.95 -2.52
C GLU A 410 30.58 54.82 -2.79
N SER A 411 31.72 54.51 -2.16
CA SER A 411 32.99 55.23 -2.40
C SER A 411 33.49 55.14 -3.85
N LEU A 412 33.02 54.16 -4.62
CA LEU A 412 33.35 53.94 -6.03
C LEU A 412 32.15 54.09 -6.97
N SER A 413 31.03 54.65 -6.50
CA SER A 413 29.74 54.64 -7.23
C SER A 413 29.86 55.13 -8.68
N GLU A 414 30.44 56.32 -8.90
CA GLU A 414 30.62 56.88 -10.25
C GLU A 414 31.44 55.97 -11.18
N LEU A 415 32.49 55.34 -10.63
CA LEU A 415 33.37 54.41 -11.36
C LEU A 415 32.63 53.11 -11.69
N ILE A 416 31.84 52.56 -10.76
CA ILE A 416 31.03 51.37 -10.98
C ILE A 416 30.02 51.61 -12.10
N ILE A 417 29.22 52.67 -11.99
CA ILE A 417 28.18 52.99 -12.98
C ILE A 417 28.77 53.20 -14.38
N ARG A 418 29.95 53.84 -14.47
CA ARG A 418 30.63 54.08 -15.74
C ARG A 418 31.10 52.80 -16.42
N GLU A 419 31.63 51.85 -15.65
CA GLU A 419 32.19 50.60 -16.17
C GLU A 419 31.13 49.49 -16.35
N ASN A 420 29.92 49.66 -15.80
CA ASN A 420 28.84 48.71 -15.96
C ASN A 420 28.47 48.50 -17.42
N LYS A 421 28.35 47.22 -17.79
CA LYS A 421 28.03 46.78 -19.15
C LYS A 421 26.64 46.16 -19.19
N LEU A 422 26.04 46.25 -20.36
CA LEU A 422 24.76 45.61 -20.63
C LEU A 422 24.88 44.08 -20.41
N PRO A 423 23.92 43.44 -19.72
CA PRO A 423 23.93 42.00 -19.54
C PRO A 423 23.92 41.24 -20.87
N LYS A 424 24.47 40.02 -20.88
CA LYS A 424 24.42 39.11 -22.04
C LYS A 424 22.96 38.82 -22.42
N ASP A 425 22.69 38.73 -23.71
CA ASP A 425 21.44 38.19 -24.25
C ASP A 425 21.74 36.84 -24.89
N ALA A 426 21.29 35.76 -24.28
CA ALA A 426 21.64 34.40 -24.69
C ALA A 426 20.43 33.52 -24.98
N PHE A 427 19.25 33.87 -24.47
CA PHE A 427 18.05 33.07 -24.67
C PHE A 427 17.52 33.19 -26.10
N ALA A 428 17.44 32.06 -26.79
CA ALA A 428 16.95 31.96 -28.17
C ALA A 428 15.70 31.07 -28.30
N GLY A 429 14.99 30.79 -27.20
CA GLY A 429 13.77 29.98 -27.22
C GLY A 429 12.59 30.66 -27.93
N ASP A 430 11.72 29.85 -28.53
CA ASP A 430 10.54 30.32 -29.29
C ASP A 430 9.57 31.15 -28.43
N ASP A 431 9.58 30.93 -27.12
CA ASP A 431 8.72 31.61 -26.14
C ASP A 431 9.35 32.89 -25.54
N ARG A 432 10.46 33.37 -26.12
CA ARG A 432 11.17 34.59 -25.69
C ARG A 432 10.24 35.81 -25.58
N GLU A 433 9.46 36.10 -26.62
CA GLU A 433 8.61 37.29 -26.66
C GLU A 433 7.48 37.25 -25.60
N GLU A 434 6.98 36.04 -25.30
CA GLU A 434 5.99 35.85 -24.23
C GLU A 434 6.61 36.06 -22.84
N ALA A 435 7.84 35.57 -22.62
CA ALA A 435 8.57 35.82 -21.39
C ALA A 435 8.85 37.32 -21.17
N ILE A 436 9.23 38.05 -22.23
CA ILE A 436 9.44 39.50 -22.19
C ILE A 436 8.13 40.23 -21.87
N LYS A 437 7.03 39.89 -22.55
CA LYS A 437 5.72 40.49 -22.27
C LYS A 437 5.28 40.25 -20.83
N THR A 438 5.54 39.06 -20.30
CA THR A 438 5.24 38.69 -18.91
C THR A 438 6.08 39.52 -17.94
N ALA A 439 7.38 39.69 -18.22
CA ALA A 439 8.28 40.51 -17.41
C ALA A 439 7.82 41.98 -17.36
N VAL A 440 7.52 42.58 -18.52
CA VAL A 440 7.03 43.97 -18.60
C VAL A 440 5.69 44.13 -17.86
N SER A 441 4.79 43.16 -18.01
CA SER A 441 3.49 43.19 -17.31
C SER A 441 3.67 43.09 -15.80
N ALA A 442 4.61 42.27 -15.33
CA ALA A 442 4.92 42.16 -13.90
C ALA A 442 5.51 43.47 -13.35
N TRP A 443 6.43 44.11 -14.08
CA TRP A 443 7.00 45.40 -13.67
C TRP A 443 5.97 46.54 -13.68
N LYS A 444 5.03 46.53 -14.64
CA LYS A 444 3.91 47.49 -14.71
C LYS A 444 3.06 47.56 -13.43
N VAL A 445 3.03 46.49 -12.65
CA VAL A 445 2.31 46.47 -11.37
C VAL A 445 3.02 47.32 -10.32
N GLN A 446 4.34 47.47 -10.42
CA GLN A 446 5.13 48.31 -9.51
C GLN A 446 5.25 49.76 -9.99
N GLN A 447 5.40 49.95 -11.30
CA GLN A 447 5.53 51.27 -11.91
C GLN A 447 4.68 51.32 -13.19
N GLU A 448 3.62 52.12 -13.20
CA GLU A 448 2.67 52.14 -14.33
C GLU A 448 3.30 52.73 -15.60
N GLU A 449 4.08 53.80 -15.45
CA GLU A 449 4.76 54.50 -16.55
C GLU A 449 6.28 54.38 -16.41
N PHE A 450 6.92 53.71 -17.38
CA PHE A 450 8.37 53.60 -17.50
C PHE A 450 8.78 53.42 -18.96
N GLU A 451 10.00 53.85 -19.28
CA GLU A 451 10.62 53.65 -20.59
C GLU A 451 11.52 52.41 -20.53
N VAL A 452 11.17 51.34 -21.27
CA VAL A 452 12.08 50.20 -21.49
C VAL A 452 13.09 50.58 -22.57
N LEU A 453 14.37 50.59 -22.21
CA LEU A 453 15.49 50.91 -23.10
C LEU A 453 16.06 49.66 -23.78
N ALA A 454 16.13 48.54 -23.06
CA ALA A 454 16.56 47.26 -23.57
C ALA A 454 16.00 46.11 -22.74
N VAL A 455 16.00 44.90 -23.30
CA VAL A 455 15.65 43.67 -22.59
C VAL A 455 16.73 42.64 -22.87
N ARG A 456 17.20 41.97 -21.81
CA ARG A 456 18.25 40.94 -21.89
C ARG A 456 17.84 39.70 -21.13
N ILE A 457 18.12 38.53 -21.69
CA ILE A 457 17.88 37.25 -21.02
C ILE A 457 19.21 36.47 -20.98
N PRO A 458 19.94 36.54 -19.86
CA PRO A 458 21.29 35.96 -19.79
C PRO A 458 21.33 34.43 -19.86
N GLY A 459 20.27 33.76 -19.43
CA GLY A 459 20.17 32.30 -19.47
C GLY A 459 19.98 31.78 -20.90
N GLU A 460 20.67 30.70 -21.26
CA GLU A 460 20.54 30.08 -22.60
C GLU A 460 19.30 29.19 -22.71
N GLN A 461 18.81 28.68 -21.58
CA GLN A 461 17.68 27.77 -21.50
C GLN A 461 16.89 27.98 -20.21
N TRP A 462 15.66 27.49 -20.21
CA TRP A 462 14.82 27.36 -19.02
C TRP A 462 15.47 26.41 -17.99
N ALA A 463 15.51 26.83 -16.72
CA ALA A 463 15.93 25.99 -15.61
C ALA A 463 14.70 25.25 -15.03
N ARG A 464 14.52 23.98 -15.39
CA ARG A 464 13.36 23.18 -14.95
C ARG A 464 13.59 22.59 -13.56
N GLU A 465 12.56 22.68 -12.71
CA GLU A 465 12.49 22.02 -11.41
C GLU A 465 11.20 21.22 -11.27
N THR A 466 11.33 20.02 -10.70
CA THR A 466 10.19 19.19 -10.27
C THR A 466 10.36 18.89 -8.79
N LYS A 467 9.35 19.21 -7.98
CA LYS A 467 9.42 18.97 -6.52
C LYS A 467 8.06 18.65 -5.92
N TRP A 468 8.09 17.86 -4.87
CA TRP A 468 6.96 17.67 -3.97
C TRP A 468 7.13 18.60 -2.76
N THR A 469 6.06 19.28 -2.39
CA THR A 469 6.03 20.14 -1.20
C THR A 469 4.82 19.79 -0.36
N TYR A 470 5.07 19.49 0.91
CA TYR A 470 4.04 19.33 1.91
C TYR A 470 3.71 20.68 2.50
N SER A 471 2.44 21.09 2.38
CA SER A 471 1.96 22.35 2.93
C SER A 471 0.48 22.21 3.28
N ASN A 472 0.02 22.90 4.33
CA ASN A 472 -1.39 22.91 4.72
C ASN A 472 -2.03 21.51 4.82
N GLY A 473 -1.28 20.52 5.31
CA GLY A 473 -1.77 19.16 5.52
C GLY A 473 -1.85 18.28 4.28
N THR A 474 -1.30 18.70 3.14
CA THR A 474 -1.34 17.92 1.89
C THR A 474 -0.10 18.11 1.03
N TRP A 475 0.11 17.16 0.13
CA TRP A 475 1.20 17.14 -0.84
C TRP A 475 0.83 17.84 -2.14
N TYR A 476 1.66 18.78 -2.56
CA TYR A 476 1.57 19.45 -3.85
C TYR A 476 2.78 19.08 -4.70
N PHE A 477 2.52 18.60 -5.91
CA PHE A 477 3.56 18.43 -6.92
C PHE A 477 3.69 19.73 -7.70
N SER A 478 4.90 20.21 -7.91
CA SER A 478 5.23 21.35 -8.77
C SER A 478 6.15 20.89 -9.89
N ASP A 479 5.84 21.27 -11.12
CA ASP A 479 6.69 21.08 -12.30
C ASP A 479 6.74 22.41 -13.04
N ARG A 480 7.84 23.14 -12.87
CA ARG A 480 7.96 24.50 -13.38
C ARG A 480 9.36 24.79 -13.87
N SER A 481 9.48 25.73 -14.79
CA SER A 481 10.76 26.23 -15.25
C SER A 481 10.95 27.70 -14.90
N LYS A 482 12.18 28.07 -14.57
CA LYS A 482 12.59 29.45 -14.27
C LYS A 482 13.45 30.03 -15.39
N LEU A 483 13.24 31.30 -15.71
CA LEU A 483 14.09 32.12 -16.58
C LEU A 483 14.17 33.52 -16.00
N GLN A 484 15.33 34.18 -16.03
CA GLN A 484 15.45 35.56 -15.57
C GLN A 484 15.50 36.52 -16.76
N VAL A 485 14.53 37.42 -16.83
CA VAL A 485 14.49 38.53 -17.80
C VAL A 485 15.01 39.78 -17.10
N ARG A 486 15.98 40.47 -17.69
CA ARG A 486 16.53 41.73 -17.20
C ARG A 486 15.97 42.88 -18.03
N LEU A 487 15.09 43.66 -17.43
CA LEU A 487 14.52 44.86 -18.04
C LEU A 487 15.44 46.04 -17.75
N ILE A 488 15.96 46.68 -18.79
CA ILE A 488 16.77 47.89 -18.65
C ILE A 488 15.84 49.07 -18.85
N VAL A 489 15.51 49.78 -17.78
CA VAL A 489 14.55 50.88 -17.78
C VAL A 489 15.26 52.22 -17.63
N ALA A 490 14.70 53.31 -18.17
CA ALA A 490 15.24 54.64 -17.91
C ALA A 490 15.03 55.00 -16.43
N ASP A 491 16.05 55.61 -15.82
CA ASP A 491 15.88 56.20 -14.51
C ASP A 491 14.98 57.45 -14.62
N HIS A 492 14.02 57.54 -13.72
CA HIS A 492 13.06 58.63 -13.66
C HIS A 492 13.64 59.89 -12.99
N GLU A 493 14.66 59.73 -12.14
CA GLU A 493 15.30 60.85 -11.44
C GLU A 493 16.54 61.36 -12.19
N ASN A 494 17.29 60.47 -12.83
CA ASN A 494 18.51 60.82 -13.55
C ASN A 494 18.44 60.45 -15.05
N PRO A 495 18.32 61.43 -15.97
CA PRO A 495 18.13 61.17 -17.40
C PRO A 495 19.33 60.50 -18.08
N ASP A 496 20.52 60.55 -17.48
CA ASP A 496 21.74 59.95 -18.02
C ASP A 496 21.90 58.47 -17.63
N LEU A 497 21.06 57.98 -16.71
CA LEU A 497 21.12 56.63 -16.19
C LEU A 497 20.00 55.72 -16.73
N ALA A 498 20.29 54.43 -16.68
CA ALA A 498 19.37 53.34 -16.86
C ALA A 498 19.51 52.37 -15.68
N ILE A 499 18.44 51.69 -15.34
CA ILE A 499 18.37 50.76 -14.21
C ILE A 499 18.12 49.35 -14.75
N ASP A 500 18.93 48.40 -14.30
CA ASP A 500 18.72 46.97 -14.53
C ASP A 500 17.73 46.40 -13.50
N ARG A 501 16.57 45.95 -13.98
CA ARG A 501 15.49 45.36 -13.17
C ARG A 501 15.33 43.88 -13.54
N PRO A 502 15.93 42.96 -12.76
CA PRO A 502 15.76 41.53 -12.96
C PRO A 502 14.36 41.06 -12.55
N ILE A 503 13.72 40.28 -13.42
CA ILE A 503 12.40 39.68 -13.21
C ILE A 503 12.53 38.17 -13.39
N ASN A 504 12.17 37.39 -12.37
CA ASN A 504 12.09 35.94 -12.47
C ASN A 504 10.77 35.54 -13.14
N ILE A 505 10.85 34.87 -14.27
CA ILE A 505 9.72 34.28 -14.98
C ILE A 505 9.62 32.81 -14.61
N TRP A 506 8.44 32.40 -14.16
CA TRP A 506 8.10 31.02 -13.85
C TRP A 506 7.08 30.51 -14.85
N LYS A 507 7.42 29.40 -15.52
CA LYS A 507 6.57 28.68 -16.46
C LYS A 507 6.03 27.42 -15.79
N ASP A 508 4.72 27.32 -15.61
CA ASP A 508 4.05 26.20 -14.93
C ASP A 508 3.58 25.15 -15.95
N HIS A 509 4.26 23.99 -15.97
CA HIS A 509 3.99 22.90 -16.91
C HIS A 509 2.71 22.13 -16.58
N GLN A 510 2.17 22.28 -15.37
CA GLN A 510 0.92 21.63 -14.95
C GLN A 510 -0.30 22.43 -15.40
N LYS A 511 -0.11 23.72 -15.72
CA LYS A 511 -1.17 24.64 -16.17
C LYS A 511 -1.01 25.03 -17.63
N GLY A 512 -0.53 24.10 -18.46
CA GLY A 512 -0.39 24.31 -19.90
C GLY A 512 0.62 25.40 -20.22
N ASP A 513 1.76 25.40 -19.52
CA ASP A 513 2.90 26.30 -19.75
C ASP A 513 2.62 27.78 -19.43
N SER A 514 1.65 28.07 -18.56
CA SER A 514 1.34 29.45 -18.14
C SER A 514 2.52 30.13 -17.46
N MET A 515 2.79 31.40 -17.81
CA MET A 515 3.90 32.17 -17.26
C MET A 515 3.44 33.21 -16.22
N ILE A 516 4.22 33.37 -15.15
CA ILE A 516 4.10 34.48 -14.20
C ILE A 516 5.46 35.16 -14.02
N GLY A 517 5.46 36.48 -13.82
CA GLY A 517 6.66 37.26 -13.54
C GLY A 517 6.70 37.77 -12.11
N VAL A 518 7.85 37.64 -11.46
CA VAL A 518 8.11 38.10 -10.09
C VAL A 518 9.35 38.99 -10.12
N PRO A 519 9.20 40.32 -9.95
CA PRO A 519 10.35 41.23 -9.86
C PRO A 519 11.24 40.85 -8.68
N LEU A 520 12.56 40.91 -8.86
CA LEU A 520 13.52 40.62 -7.79
C LEU A 520 13.56 41.73 -6.74
N TYR A 521 13.35 42.97 -7.17
CA TYR A 521 13.33 44.17 -6.33
C TYR A 521 12.01 44.91 -6.53
N GLY A 522 11.55 45.58 -5.48
CA GLY A 522 10.52 46.60 -5.52
C GLY A 522 10.97 47.87 -6.26
N PHE A 523 10.01 48.72 -6.63
CA PHE A 523 10.29 50.03 -7.22
C PHE A 523 11.02 50.94 -6.23
N GLU A 524 10.58 50.93 -4.97
CA GLU A 524 11.10 51.74 -3.85
C GLU A 524 12.34 51.14 -3.18
N ASP A 525 12.79 49.97 -3.63
CA ASP A 525 13.96 49.33 -3.02
C ASP A 525 15.22 50.13 -3.33
N GLU A 526 16.04 50.37 -2.31
CA GLU A 526 17.34 51.00 -2.48
C GLU A 526 18.26 50.13 -3.33
N LEU A 527 18.78 50.71 -4.42
CA LEU A 527 19.61 49.99 -5.37
C LEU A 527 21.09 50.24 -5.19
N GLN A 528 21.86 49.18 -5.33
CA GLN A 528 23.32 49.25 -5.37
C GLN A 528 23.82 49.90 -6.68
N PRO A 529 24.98 50.57 -6.69
CA PRO A 529 25.56 51.16 -7.90
C PRO A 529 25.70 50.17 -9.09
N SER A 530 25.85 48.88 -8.81
CA SER A 530 25.90 47.79 -9.81
C SER A 530 24.60 47.60 -10.60
N SER A 531 23.47 48.13 -10.11
CA SER A 531 22.17 48.07 -10.78
C SER A 531 21.98 49.20 -11.79
N TYR A 532 22.86 50.21 -11.80
CA TYR A 532 22.77 51.35 -12.70
C TYR A 532 23.73 51.22 -13.87
N LEU A 533 23.32 51.72 -15.03
CA LEU A 533 24.09 51.75 -16.27
C LEU A 533 24.06 53.17 -16.81
N LEU A 534 25.15 53.63 -17.42
CA LEU A 534 25.05 54.82 -18.26
C LEU A 534 24.13 54.53 -19.45
N LYS A 535 23.18 55.42 -19.74
CA LYS A 535 22.27 55.30 -20.89
C LYS A 535 23.04 55.21 -22.22
N SER A 536 24.26 55.76 -22.27
CA SER A 536 25.20 55.64 -23.39
C SER A 536 25.77 54.23 -23.60
N ASN A 537 25.84 53.40 -22.55
CA ASN A 537 26.26 52.00 -22.63
C ASN A 537 25.13 51.06 -23.10
N VAL A 538 23.88 51.50 -23.02
CA VAL A 538 22.70 50.75 -23.49
C VAL A 538 22.46 50.96 -25.00
N LYS A 539 22.78 52.15 -25.53
CA LYS A 539 22.49 52.56 -26.92
C LYS A 539 23.53 52.15 -27.96
N LYS A 540 24.65 51.52 -27.57
CA LYS A 540 25.64 51.06 -28.56
C LYS A 540 25.16 49.74 -29.19
N PRO A 541 25.12 49.66 -30.53
CA PRO A 541 24.61 48.49 -31.26
C PRO A 541 25.39 47.20 -30.96
#